data_AF-A0A7M1WC67-F1
#
_entry.id   AF-A0A7M1WC67-F1
#
_cell.length_a   1.000
_cell.length_b   1.000
_cell.length_c   1.000
_cell.angle_alpha   90.00
_cell.angle_beta   90.00
_cell.angle_gamma   90.00
#
_symmetry.space_group_name_H-M   'P 1'
#
loop_
_entity.id
_entity.type
_entity.pdbx_description
1 polymer ?
#
loop_
_entity_poly.entity_id
_entity_poly.type
_entity_poly.pdbx_seq_one_letter_code
_entity_poly.pdbx_strand_id
1 'polypeptide(L)'
;MLLNRSFVMLTLQVISVLLGLFTTYYIAKTVEPEQFSIFAIYNMIFTVVATFSFIGFETELSRNALKWIKESSSELSEYTSMIFSYRSISWLILFIPNFIYVYFVSQSSYAGHYLEYFVVFIFSSYFYSLTNGIVLILRGMDKYIVAMLIALFSNVLVKFIAISIYFFNKSFDVYIMILSLFPILTTVIGVIYLRSFLNIKIRFDAKACIKKVKKVYRLGLSGYLSYFKHNLDQILMPLILSAELLGTYALCKNIELVAKQAIENIFDPLTQRFVLIKDNVREIHQYLNKLLRVNRFIFILSLLFSIVIMLFINDILSLIEISNYPYIETLLGLSIFSQLVYLFVKVKYNYIYLMFRQEEILKMDVVNSLMIIISMIVSILIATSSVVNGAILLKVLLPLTMIISTLLFFKRHYNLENKNSLL
;
A
#
# COMPACT_ATOMS: atom_id res chain seq x y z
N MET A 1 -6.86 -25.58 -14.52
CA MET A 1 -5.72 -24.62 -14.44
C MET A 1 -5.97 -23.45 -13.49
N LEU A 2 -7.17 -22.83 -13.47
CA LEU A 2 -7.50 -21.74 -12.53
C LEU A 2 -7.44 -22.15 -11.04
N LEU A 3 -7.90 -23.35 -10.70
CA LEU A 3 -7.91 -23.85 -9.31
C LEU A 3 -6.50 -23.95 -8.69
N ASN A 4 -5.52 -24.47 -9.46
CA ASN A 4 -4.13 -24.58 -8.99
C ASN A 4 -3.49 -23.20 -8.80
N ARG A 5 -3.81 -22.22 -9.65
CA ARG A 5 -3.33 -20.84 -9.48
C ARG A 5 -3.90 -20.20 -8.21
N SER A 6 -5.20 -20.39 -7.96
CA SER A 6 -5.86 -19.87 -6.75
C SER A 6 -5.27 -20.49 -5.47
N PHE A 7 -5.01 -21.79 -5.47
CA PHE A 7 -4.39 -22.46 -4.32
C PHE A 7 -2.97 -21.94 -4.06
N VAL A 8 -2.10 -21.89 -5.08
CA VAL A 8 -0.72 -21.39 -4.95
C VAL A 8 -0.70 -19.95 -4.45
N MET A 9 -1.57 -19.08 -4.96
CA MET A 9 -1.69 -17.71 -4.48
C MET A 9 -2.08 -17.66 -3.00
N LEU A 10 -3.05 -18.45 -2.58
CA LEU A 10 -3.49 -18.50 -1.18
C LEU A 10 -2.37 -19.03 -0.27
N THR A 11 -1.64 -20.06 -0.67
CA THR A 11 -0.50 -20.59 0.09
C THR A 11 0.60 -19.54 0.24
N LEU A 12 1.00 -18.89 -0.85
CA LEU A 12 2.02 -17.83 -0.81
C LEU A 12 1.58 -16.64 0.06
N GLN A 13 0.29 -16.33 0.08
CA GLN A 13 -0.26 -15.28 0.96
C GLN A 13 -0.18 -15.67 2.43
N VAL A 14 -0.59 -16.88 2.80
CA VAL A 14 -0.50 -17.37 4.18
C VAL A 14 0.96 -17.33 4.65
N ILE A 15 1.89 -17.82 3.83
CA ILE A 15 3.34 -17.75 4.14
C ILE A 15 3.78 -16.29 4.32
N SER A 16 3.40 -15.41 3.40
CA SER A 16 3.76 -13.98 3.46
C SER A 16 3.23 -13.30 4.73
N VAL A 17 2.01 -13.63 5.17
CA VAL A 17 1.41 -13.07 6.38
C VAL A 17 2.10 -13.60 7.63
N LEU A 18 2.29 -14.93 7.72
CA LEU A 18 2.94 -15.56 8.87
C LEU A 18 4.37 -15.04 9.06
N LEU A 19 5.17 -15.00 7.99
CA LEU A 19 6.52 -14.47 8.04
C LEU A 19 6.53 -12.95 8.28
N GLY A 20 5.58 -12.21 7.71
CA GLY A 20 5.44 -10.77 7.95
C GLY A 20 5.13 -10.43 9.41
N LEU A 21 4.22 -11.17 10.04
CA LEU A 21 3.90 -11.03 11.47
C LEU A 21 5.08 -11.49 12.33
N PHE A 22 5.64 -12.67 12.06
CA PHE A 22 6.79 -13.20 12.80
C PHE A 22 7.95 -12.21 12.80
N THR A 23 8.33 -11.70 11.62
CA THR A 23 9.45 -10.74 11.51
C THR A 23 9.16 -9.46 12.30
N THR A 24 7.95 -8.93 12.20
CA THR A 24 7.54 -7.71 12.90
C THR A 24 7.59 -7.88 14.42
N TYR A 25 7.01 -8.96 14.95
CA TYR A 25 7.00 -9.23 16.39
C TYR A 25 8.38 -9.56 16.95
N TYR A 26 9.16 -10.37 16.22
CA TYR A 26 10.50 -10.74 16.66
C TYR A 26 11.39 -9.51 16.86
N ILE A 27 11.38 -8.58 15.90
CA ILE A 27 12.18 -7.36 16.00
C ILE A 27 11.66 -6.47 17.14
N ALA A 28 10.34 -6.28 17.21
CA ALA A 28 9.73 -5.46 18.25
C ALA A 28 10.07 -5.94 19.66
N LYS A 29 10.14 -7.26 19.86
CA LYS A 29 10.59 -7.88 21.12
C LYS A 29 12.06 -7.57 21.44
N THR A 30 12.93 -7.56 20.44
CA THR A 30 14.39 -7.44 20.64
C THR A 30 14.91 -6.00 20.67
N VAL A 31 14.12 -5.03 20.18
CA VAL A 31 14.54 -3.66 19.93
C VAL A 31 13.70 -2.70 20.78
N GLU A 32 14.33 -1.67 21.33
CA GLU A 32 13.63 -0.65 22.10
C GLU A 32 12.64 0.16 21.21
N PRO A 33 11.52 0.68 21.77
CA PRO A 33 10.53 1.40 20.98
C PRO A 33 11.10 2.58 20.16
N GLU A 34 12.08 3.30 20.71
CA GLU A 34 12.76 4.39 20.01
C GLU A 34 13.49 3.89 18.76
N GLN A 35 14.27 2.83 18.86
CA GLN A 35 14.94 2.23 17.70
C GLN A 35 13.91 1.64 16.71
N PHE A 36 12.81 1.07 17.21
CA PHE A 36 11.73 0.58 16.34
C PHE A 36 11.04 1.72 15.57
N SER A 37 11.05 2.94 16.10
CA SER A 37 10.44 4.08 15.42
C SER A 37 11.16 4.50 14.13
N ILE A 38 12.41 4.09 13.93
CA ILE A 38 13.16 4.23 12.66
C ILE A 38 12.44 3.50 11.50
N PHE A 39 11.74 2.40 11.78
CA PHE A 39 10.92 1.72 10.76
C PHE A 39 9.77 2.58 10.26
N ALA A 40 9.22 3.47 11.09
CA ALA A 40 8.17 4.41 10.69
C ALA A 40 8.72 5.35 9.61
N ILE A 41 9.91 5.90 9.84
CA ILE A 41 10.59 6.81 8.93
C ILE A 41 10.97 6.10 7.62
N TYR A 42 11.53 4.89 7.72
CA TYR A 42 11.81 4.03 6.58
C TYR A 42 10.57 3.82 5.70
N ASN A 43 9.46 3.34 6.29
CA ASN A 43 8.23 3.07 5.57
C ASN A 43 7.65 4.34 4.94
N MET A 44 7.71 5.47 5.66
CA MET A 44 7.23 6.74 5.16
C MET A 44 7.99 7.19 3.91
N ILE A 45 9.33 7.26 3.96
CA ILE A 45 10.16 7.69 2.82
C ILE A 45 9.87 6.80 1.61
N PHE A 46 9.84 5.49 1.83
CA PHE A 46 9.57 4.50 0.78
C PHE A 46 8.20 4.72 0.15
N THR A 47 7.17 4.97 0.95
CA THR A 47 5.80 5.14 0.44
C THR A 47 5.59 6.51 -0.22
N VAL A 48 6.20 7.59 0.29
CA VAL A 48 6.23 8.91 -0.36
C VAL A 48 6.82 8.77 -1.76
N VAL A 49 8.03 8.20 -1.86
CA VAL A 49 8.71 8.07 -3.14
C VAL A 49 7.96 7.13 -4.08
N ALA A 50 7.52 5.96 -3.61
CA ALA A 50 6.77 5.01 -4.44
C ALA A 50 5.47 5.60 -5.01
N THR A 51 4.84 6.53 -4.28
CA THR A 51 3.60 7.16 -4.71
C THR A 51 3.84 8.39 -5.57
N PHE A 52 4.61 9.38 -5.12
CA PHE A 52 4.75 10.62 -5.90
C PHE A 52 5.57 10.43 -7.18
N SER A 53 6.22 9.27 -7.35
CA SER A 53 6.81 8.85 -8.62
C SER A 53 5.82 8.17 -9.58
N PHE A 54 4.58 7.90 -9.15
CA PHE A 54 3.52 7.28 -9.94
C PHE A 54 2.72 8.34 -10.72
N ILE A 55 2.78 8.32 -12.06
CA ILE A 55 2.10 9.33 -12.89
C ILE A 55 0.75 8.82 -13.45
N GLY A 56 0.40 7.56 -13.16
CA GLY A 56 -0.84 6.92 -13.62
C GLY A 56 -0.67 6.07 -14.89
N PHE A 57 0.55 5.98 -15.43
CA PHE A 57 0.87 5.07 -16.53
C PHE A 57 0.66 3.61 -16.14
N GLU A 58 0.95 3.25 -14.90
CA GLU A 58 0.75 1.91 -14.36
C GLU A 58 -0.74 1.56 -14.30
N THR A 59 -1.62 2.49 -13.90
CA THR A 59 -3.07 2.26 -13.92
C THR A 59 -3.59 2.10 -15.34
N GLU A 60 -3.17 2.97 -16.25
CA GLU A 60 -3.55 2.86 -17.66
C GLU A 60 -3.08 1.52 -18.27
N LEU A 61 -1.85 1.09 -17.94
CA LEU A 61 -1.33 -0.21 -18.32
C LEU A 61 -2.16 -1.34 -17.70
N SER A 62 -2.49 -1.29 -16.41
CA SER A 62 -3.30 -2.34 -15.76
C SER A 62 -4.69 -2.53 -16.36
N ARG A 63 -5.24 -1.46 -16.96
CA ARG A 63 -6.56 -1.48 -17.62
C ARG A 63 -6.51 -2.01 -19.05
N ASN A 64 -5.39 -1.84 -19.75
CA ASN A 64 -5.29 -2.09 -21.19
C ASN A 64 -4.25 -3.16 -21.58
N ALA A 65 -3.36 -3.57 -20.68
CA ALA A 65 -2.24 -4.46 -21.00
C ALA A 65 -2.69 -5.79 -21.61
N LEU A 66 -3.77 -6.40 -21.12
CA LEU A 66 -4.30 -7.65 -21.68
C LEU A 66 -4.80 -7.50 -23.12
N LYS A 67 -5.26 -6.30 -23.49
CA LYS A 67 -5.63 -5.96 -24.87
C LYS A 67 -4.38 -5.74 -25.72
N TRP A 68 -3.43 -4.95 -25.25
CA TRP A 68 -2.17 -4.67 -25.96
C TRP A 68 -1.30 -5.90 -26.21
N ILE A 69 -1.30 -6.88 -25.28
CA ILE A 69 -0.61 -8.16 -25.49
C ILE A 69 -1.15 -8.90 -26.73
N LYS A 70 -2.44 -8.74 -27.05
CA LYS A 70 -3.06 -9.38 -28.22
C LYS A 70 -2.91 -8.57 -29.50
N GLU A 71 -2.93 -7.24 -29.40
CA GLU A 71 -3.02 -6.34 -30.56
C GLU A 71 -1.69 -5.68 -30.95
N SER A 72 -0.87 -5.24 -29.99
CA SER A 72 0.36 -4.50 -30.25
C SER A 72 1.37 -4.55 -29.08
N SER A 73 2.43 -5.34 -29.24
CA SER A 73 3.51 -5.42 -28.24
C SER A 73 4.29 -4.11 -28.07
N SER A 74 4.24 -3.21 -29.06
CA SER A 74 4.92 -1.92 -29.06
C SER A 74 4.34 -0.95 -28.02
N GLU A 75 3.02 -0.86 -27.88
CA GLU A 75 2.39 0.04 -26.90
C GLU A 75 2.73 -0.38 -25.47
N LEU A 76 2.67 -1.69 -25.20
CA LEU A 76 3.06 -2.25 -23.91
C LEU A 76 4.51 -1.90 -23.57
N SER A 77 5.42 -2.05 -24.53
CA SER A 77 6.83 -1.76 -24.33
C SER A 77 7.09 -0.26 -24.09
N GLU A 78 6.34 0.58 -24.78
CA GLU A 78 6.42 2.03 -24.62
C GLU A 78 5.97 2.49 -23.24
N TYR A 79 4.79 2.05 -22.79
CA TYR A 79 4.30 2.37 -21.44
C TYR A 79 5.21 1.82 -20.35
N THR A 80 5.73 0.60 -20.53
CA THR A 80 6.69 0.00 -19.59
C THR A 80 7.93 0.88 -19.45
N SER A 81 8.53 1.30 -20.56
CA SER A 81 9.73 2.13 -20.54
C SER A 81 9.48 3.56 -20.01
N MET A 82 8.30 4.12 -20.28
CA MET A 82 7.87 5.39 -19.69
C MET A 82 7.76 5.31 -18.17
N ILE A 83 7.21 4.22 -17.62
CA ILE A 83 7.10 4.03 -16.16
C ILE A 83 8.48 4.11 -15.49
N PHE A 84 9.50 3.42 -16.00
CA PHE A 84 10.86 3.47 -15.44
C PHE A 84 11.48 4.86 -15.52
N SER A 85 11.32 5.52 -16.66
CA SER A 85 11.94 6.82 -16.91
C SER A 85 11.31 7.91 -16.05
N TYR A 86 9.98 7.95 -15.98
CA TYR A 86 9.26 8.90 -15.15
C TYR A 86 9.47 8.65 -13.66
N ARG A 87 9.55 7.38 -13.20
CA ARG A 87 9.88 7.12 -11.79
C ARG A 87 11.26 7.66 -11.43
N SER A 88 12.23 7.56 -12.33
CA SER A 88 13.59 8.09 -12.14
C SER A 88 13.61 9.61 -12.08
N ILE A 89 12.93 10.28 -13.02
CA ILE A 89 12.82 11.75 -13.03
C ILE A 89 12.08 12.25 -11.78
N SER A 90 10.95 11.64 -11.44
CA SER A 90 10.19 12.04 -10.25
C SER A 90 10.97 11.79 -8.96
N TRP A 91 11.74 10.70 -8.85
CA TRP A 91 12.59 10.47 -7.70
C TRP A 91 13.64 11.57 -7.53
N LEU A 92 14.30 12.01 -8.61
CA LEU A 92 15.25 13.13 -8.54
C LEU A 92 14.60 14.41 -8.00
N ILE A 93 13.38 14.71 -8.43
CA ILE A 93 12.62 15.87 -7.93
C ILE A 93 12.26 15.69 -6.46
N LEU A 94 11.85 14.49 -6.06
CA LEU A 94 11.44 14.16 -4.69
C LEU A 94 12.62 14.02 -3.73
N PHE A 95 13.85 13.87 -4.21
CA PHE A 95 15.04 13.74 -3.39
C PHE A 95 15.19 14.93 -2.43
N ILE A 96 15.06 16.16 -2.96
CA ILE A 96 15.24 17.40 -2.19
C ILE A 96 14.24 17.53 -1.03
N PRO A 97 12.91 17.46 -1.25
CA PRO A 97 11.96 17.58 -0.14
C PRO A 97 12.06 16.41 0.84
N ASN A 98 12.38 15.19 0.39
CA ASN A 98 12.62 14.08 1.32
C ASN A 98 13.87 14.31 2.17
N PHE A 99 14.95 14.85 1.59
CA PHE A 99 16.16 15.17 2.33
C PHE A 99 15.90 16.22 3.42
N ILE A 100 15.18 17.30 3.09
CA ILE A 100 14.77 18.33 4.05
C ILE A 100 13.92 17.70 5.17
N TYR A 101 12.96 16.85 4.81
CA TYR A 101 12.09 16.18 5.77
C TYR A 101 12.89 15.30 6.74
N VAL A 102 13.76 14.43 6.25
CA VAL A 102 14.53 13.53 7.13
C VAL A 102 15.54 14.26 7.98
N TYR A 103 16.12 15.34 7.47
CA TYR A 103 16.99 16.21 8.25
C TYR A 103 16.22 16.84 9.42
N PHE A 104 15.03 17.37 9.15
CA PHE A 104 14.16 17.94 10.19
C PHE A 104 13.80 16.89 11.25
N VAL A 105 13.31 15.72 10.85
CA VAL A 105 12.93 14.64 11.77
C VAL A 105 14.12 14.15 12.59
N SER A 106 15.30 14.01 11.96
CA SER A 106 16.52 13.62 12.70
C SER A 106 16.83 14.62 13.81
N GLN A 107 16.78 15.92 13.52
CA GLN A 107 17.08 16.96 14.50
C GLN A 107 16.00 17.06 15.59
N SER A 108 14.72 17.01 15.22
CA SER A 108 13.62 17.23 16.16
C SER A 108 13.31 16.01 17.04
N SER A 109 13.34 14.82 16.45
CA SER A 109 12.87 13.59 17.12
C SER A 109 14.01 12.71 17.64
N TYR A 110 15.24 12.87 17.11
CA TYR A 110 16.38 12.01 17.44
C TYR A 110 17.67 12.79 17.75
N ALA A 111 17.60 14.10 18.02
CA ALA A 111 18.76 14.94 18.36
C ALA A 111 19.95 14.84 17.37
N GLY A 112 19.68 14.60 16.09
CA GLY A 112 20.69 14.45 15.03
C GLY A 112 21.21 13.02 14.82
N HIS A 113 20.80 12.05 15.65
CA HIS A 113 21.13 10.64 15.43
C HIS A 113 20.38 10.07 14.21
N TYR A 114 20.94 8.99 13.64
CA TYR A 114 20.36 8.20 12.55
C TYR A 114 20.19 8.90 11.19
N LEU A 115 20.69 10.14 11.02
CA LEU A 115 20.62 10.87 9.75
C LEU A 115 21.20 10.07 8.58
N GLU A 116 22.32 9.37 8.80
CA GLU A 116 22.97 8.53 7.79
C GLU A 116 22.03 7.44 7.27
N TYR A 117 21.29 6.77 8.16
CA TYR A 117 20.30 5.76 7.77
C TYR A 117 19.16 6.37 6.98
N PHE A 118 18.67 7.54 7.39
CA PHE A 118 17.59 8.20 6.64
C PHE A 118 18.01 8.61 5.24
N VAL A 119 19.26 9.05 5.05
CA VAL A 119 19.81 9.32 3.72
C VAL A 119 19.88 8.05 2.88
N VAL A 120 20.35 6.94 3.46
CA VAL A 120 20.36 5.62 2.80
C VAL A 120 18.92 5.20 2.42
N PHE A 121 17.92 5.48 3.25
CA PHE A 121 16.52 5.21 2.93
C PHE A 121 16.04 5.98 1.70
N ILE A 122 16.44 7.25 1.54
CA ILE A 122 16.08 8.04 0.36
C ILE A 122 16.63 7.41 -0.92
N PHE A 123 17.89 6.96 -0.92
CA PHE A 123 18.46 6.26 -2.08
C PHE A 123 17.76 4.92 -2.34
N SER A 124 17.54 4.15 -1.28
CA SER A 124 16.91 2.84 -1.35
C SER A 124 15.46 2.89 -1.83
N SER A 125 14.75 3.98 -1.50
CA SER A 125 13.37 4.22 -1.90
C SER A 125 13.17 4.32 -3.41
N TYR A 126 14.22 4.71 -4.16
CA TYR A 126 14.20 4.68 -5.63
C TYR A 126 14.00 3.26 -6.15
N PHE A 127 14.82 2.32 -5.67
CA PHE A 127 14.75 0.92 -6.07
C PHE A 127 13.45 0.27 -5.59
N TYR A 128 13.01 0.61 -4.39
CA TYR A 128 11.69 0.17 -3.91
C TYR A 128 10.56 0.66 -4.82
N SER A 129 10.61 1.93 -5.24
CA SER A 129 9.66 2.49 -6.20
C SER A 129 9.70 1.75 -7.54
N LEU A 130 10.88 1.45 -8.09
CA LEU A 130 10.99 0.66 -9.32
C LEU A 130 10.42 -0.76 -9.14
N THR A 131 10.73 -1.43 -8.04
CA THR A 131 10.17 -2.75 -7.71
C THR A 131 8.64 -2.70 -7.64
N ASN A 132 8.07 -1.66 -7.01
CA ASN A 132 6.62 -1.45 -6.97
C ASN A 132 6.02 -1.28 -8.39
N GLY A 133 6.66 -0.46 -9.23
CA GLY A 133 6.27 -0.31 -10.64
C GLY A 133 6.29 -1.64 -11.40
N ILE A 134 7.33 -2.45 -11.22
CA ILE A 134 7.46 -3.79 -11.83
C ILE A 134 6.31 -4.70 -11.40
N VAL A 135 5.99 -4.74 -10.10
CA VAL A 135 4.89 -5.54 -9.56
C VAL A 135 3.55 -5.12 -10.19
N LEU A 136 3.30 -3.81 -10.33
CA LEU A 136 2.08 -3.29 -10.97
C LEU A 136 2.00 -3.65 -12.45
N ILE A 137 3.11 -3.53 -13.19
CA ILE A 137 3.20 -3.94 -14.61
C ILE A 137 2.85 -5.41 -14.75
N LEU A 138 3.46 -6.28 -13.94
CA LEU A 138 3.22 -7.72 -13.97
C LEU A 138 1.78 -8.09 -13.63
N ARG A 139 1.18 -7.43 -12.63
CA ARG A 139 -0.25 -7.59 -12.31
C ARG A 139 -1.13 -7.20 -13.49
N GLY A 140 -0.83 -6.08 -14.16
CA GLY A 140 -1.55 -5.65 -15.35
C GLY A 140 -1.50 -6.66 -16.51
N MET A 141 -0.40 -7.43 -16.60
CA MET A 141 -0.21 -8.49 -17.59
C MET A 141 -0.76 -9.86 -17.17
N ASP A 142 -1.58 -9.95 -16.12
CA ASP A 142 -2.07 -11.21 -15.52
C ASP A 142 -0.95 -12.16 -15.04
N LYS A 143 0.25 -11.64 -14.77
CA LYS A 143 1.39 -12.39 -14.20
C LYS A 143 1.40 -12.32 -12.67
N TYR A 144 0.25 -12.53 -12.03
CA TYR A 144 0.05 -12.38 -10.59
C TYR A 144 0.99 -13.20 -9.71
N ILE A 145 1.27 -14.45 -10.09
CA ILE A 145 2.18 -15.32 -9.31
C ILE A 145 3.59 -14.73 -9.29
N VAL A 146 4.10 -14.29 -10.43
CA VAL A 146 5.44 -13.68 -10.53
C VAL A 146 5.48 -12.35 -9.78
N ALA A 147 4.44 -11.53 -9.93
CA ALA A 147 4.32 -10.27 -9.19
C ALA A 147 4.30 -10.51 -7.67
N MET A 148 3.60 -11.55 -7.21
CA MET A 148 3.54 -11.94 -5.81
C MET A 148 4.87 -12.48 -5.31
N LEU A 149 5.59 -13.27 -6.11
CA LEU A 149 6.93 -13.74 -5.77
C LEU A 149 7.89 -12.56 -5.61
N ILE A 150 7.95 -11.63 -6.56
CA ILE A 150 8.82 -10.44 -6.46
C ILE A 150 8.47 -9.64 -5.19
N ALA A 151 7.18 -9.43 -4.91
CA ALA A 151 6.74 -8.72 -3.70
C ALA A 151 7.08 -9.49 -2.40
N LEU A 152 6.98 -10.81 -2.41
CA LEU A 152 7.36 -11.66 -1.27
C LEU A 152 8.88 -11.62 -1.04
N PHE A 153 9.66 -11.71 -2.12
CA PHE A 153 11.11 -11.55 -2.07
C PHE A 153 11.50 -10.18 -1.52
N SER A 154 10.83 -9.09 -1.93
CA SER A 154 11.17 -7.73 -1.51
C SER A 154 10.73 -7.38 -0.10
N ASN A 155 9.66 -7.98 0.42
CA ASN A 155 9.07 -7.55 1.71
C ASN A 155 9.27 -8.55 2.84
N VAL A 156 9.32 -9.85 2.53
CA VAL A 156 9.30 -10.92 3.53
C VAL A 156 10.67 -11.57 3.64
N LEU A 157 11.23 -11.99 2.50
CA LEU A 157 12.50 -12.72 2.50
C LEU A 157 13.65 -11.81 2.96
N VAL A 158 13.62 -10.53 2.60
CA VAL A 158 14.56 -9.52 3.10
C VAL A 158 14.54 -9.43 4.61
N LYS A 159 13.34 -9.29 5.21
CA LYS A 159 13.20 -9.21 6.66
C LYS A 159 13.69 -10.47 7.33
N PHE A 160 13.41 -11.64 6.74
CA PHE A 160 13.90 -12.91 7.25
C PHE A 160 15.44 -13.00 7.21
N ILE A 161 16.08 -12.59 6.11
CA ILE A 161 17.55 -12.52 6.01
C ILE A 161 18.11 -11.51 7.01
N ALA A 162 17.52 -10.32 7.09
CA ALA A 162 17.95 -9.27 7.99
C ALA A 162 17.88 -9.72 9.45
N ILE A 163 16.78 -10.38 9.85
CA ILE A 163 16.64 -10.98 11.19
C ILE A 163 17.66 -12.08 11.41
N SER A 164 17.89 -12.94 10.42
CA SER A 164 18.87 -14.02 10.53
C SER A 164 20.27 -13.46 10.79
N ILE A 165 20.65 -12.39 10.10
CA ILE A 165 21.95 -11.73 10.31
C ILE A 165 21.99 -10.95 11.64
N TYR A 166 20.88 -10.33 12.02
CA TYR A 166 20.73 -9.69 13.34
C TYR A 166 20.93 -10.69 14.48
N PHE A 167 20.41 -11.92 14.34
CA PHE A 167 20.58 -12.98 15.32
C PHE A 167 22.06 -13.32 15.57
N PHE A 168 22.90 -13.30 14.52
CA PHE A 168 24.32 -13.61 14.63
C PHE A 168 25.18 -12.43 15.12
N ASN A 169 24.90 -11.21 14.65
CA ASN A 169 25.77 -10.05 14.92
C ASN A 169 25.27 -9.14 16.06
N LYS A 170 24.01 -9.29 16.49
CA LYS A 170 23.31 -8.44 17.48
C LYS A 170 23.41 -6.93 17.20
N SER A 171 23.59 -6.53 15.94
CA SER A 171 23.71 -5.13 15.54
C SER A 171 22.48 -4.69 14.76
N PHE A 172 21.77 -3.70 15.31
CA PHE A 172 20.62 -3.06 14.68
C PHE A 172 21.01 -2.33 13.38
N ASP A 173 22.22 -1.79 13.32
CA ASP A 173 22.74 -1.06 12.16
C ASP A 173 22.85 -1.98 10.93
N VAL A 174 23.42 -3.17 11.11
CA VAL A 174 23.51 -4.19 10.05
C VAL A 174 22.13 -4.60 9.56
N TYR A 175 21.19 -4.77 10.49
CA TYR A 175 19.81 -5.10 10.18
C TYR A 175 19.15 -4.05 9.26
N ILE A 176 19.27 -2.76 9.63
CA ILE A 176 18.68 -1.64 8.87
C ILE A 176 19.35 -1.48 7.49
N MET A 177 20.66 -1.67 7.41
CA MET A 177 21.38 -1.59 6.14
C MET A 177 20.95 -2.69 5.16
N ILE A 178 20.75 -3.92 5.63
CA ILE A 178 20.25 -5.02 4.78
C ILE A 178 18.87 -4.70 4.23
N LEU A 179 17.96 -4.24 5.09
CA LEU A 179 16.62 -3.85 4.64
C LEU A 179 16.66 -2.79 3.54
N SER A 180 17.56 -1.82 3.69
CA SER A 180 17.67 -0.69 2.77
C SER A 180 18.27 -1.09 1.43
N LEU A 181 19.30 -1.94 1.43
CA LEU A 181 20.01 -2.30 0.20
C LEU A 181 19.31 -3.37 -0.63
N PHE A 182 18.50 -4.24 -0.01
CA PHE A 182 17.88 -5.36 -0.72
C PHE A 182 16.90 -4.98 -1.85
N PRO A 183 16.12 -3.88 -1.77
CA PRO A 183 15.35 -3.37 -2.91
C PRO A 183 16.14 -3.26 -4.22
N ILE A 184 17.46 -3.05 -4.16
CA ILE A 184 18.34 -3.05 -5.34
C ILE A 184 18.29 -4.42 -6.02
N LEU A 185 18.48 -5.50 -5.25
CA LEU A 185 18.49 -6.88 -5.76
C LEU A 185 17.13 -7.24 -6.38
N THR A 186 16.02 -6.91 -5.71
CA THR A 186 14.68 -7.21 -6.24
C THR A 186 14.38 -6.42 -7.51
N THR A 187 14.86 -5.18 -7.59
CA THR A 187 14.74 -4.36 -8.80
C THR A 187 15.51 -4.99 -9.95
N VAL A 188 16.76 -5.43 -9.73
CA VAL A 188 17.58 -6.09 -10.75
C VAL A 188 16.88 -7.34 -11.29
N ILE A 189 16.39 -8.22 -10.40
CA ILE A 189 15.65 -9.43 -10.78
C ILE A 189 14.41 -9.06 -11.61
N GLY A 190 13.64 -8.07 -11.16
CA GLY A 190 12.42 -7.63 -11.83
C GLY A 190 12.68 -7.00 -13.22
N VAL A 191 13.74 -6.21 -13.36
CA VAL A 191 14.17 -5.62 -14.63
C VAL A 191 14.61 -6.70 -15.61
N ILE A 192 15.40 -7.69 -15.16
CA ILE A 192 15.80 -8.84 -15.97
C ILE A 192 14.56 -9.57 -16.51
N TYR A 193 13.53 -9.76 -15.67
CA TYR A 193 12.30 -10.41 -16.09
C TYR A 193 11.49 -9.58 -17.11
N LEU A 194 11.49 -8.25 -16.97
CA LEU A 194 10.80 -7.35 -17.90
C LEU A 194 11.63 -6.95 -19.14
N ARG A 195 12.86 -7.43 -19.29
CA ARG A 195 13.78 -7.02 -20.38
C ARG A 195 13.18 -7.11 -21.78
N SER A 196 12.31 -8.09 -22.04
CA SER A 196 11.67 -8.27 -23.34
C SER A 196 10.63 -7.18 -23.66
N PHE A 197 10.15 -6.47 -22.64
CA PHE A 197 9.18 -5.37 -22.76
C PHE A 197 9.86 -4.01 -22.59
N LEU A 198 11.16 -3.95 -22.27
CA LEU A 198 11.90 -2.70 -22.18
C LEU A 198 12.51 -2.38 -23.55
N ASN A 199 12.10 -1.26 -24.13
CA ASN A 199 12.70 -0.77 -25.36
C ASN A 199 13.48 0.51 -25.07
N ILE A 200 14.78 0.35 -24.86
CA ILE A 200 15.70 1.46 -24.58
C ILE A 200 15.79 2.43 -25.78
N LYS A 201 15.42 1.98 -26.99
CA LYS A 201 15.47 2.81 -28.22
C LYS A 201 14.26 3.71 -28.42
N ILE A 202 13.32 3.79 -27.46
CA ILE A 202 12.20 4.72 -27.58
C ILE A 202 12.76 6.14 -27.63
N ARG A 203 12.62 6.77 -28.80
CA ARG A 203 12.88 8.20 -28.94
C ARG A 203 11.86 8.92 -28.08
N PHE A 204 12.30 9.55 -27.00
CA PHE A 204 11.50 10.44 -26.17
C PHE A 204 11.11 11.68 -26.98
N ASP A 205 10.07 11.58 -27.80
CA ASP A 205 9.41 12.76 -28.32
C ASP A 205 8.64 13.41 -27.16
N ALA A 206 9.17 14.53 -26.67
CA ALA A 206 8.58 15.29 -25.58
C ALA A 206 7.11 15.65 -25.84
N LYS A 207 6.73 15.95 -27.10
CA LYS A 207 5.35 16.32 -27.44
C LYS A 207 4.42 15.11 -27.30
N ALA A 208 4.83 13.96 -27.81
CA ALA A 208 4.08 12.70 -27.66
C ALA A 208 3.97 12.30 -26.18
N CYS A 209 5.05 12.42 -25.41
CA CYS A 209 5.06 12.13 -23.97
C CYS A 209 4.09 13.05 -23.21
N ILE A 210 4.14 14.36 -23.43
CA ILE A 210 3.23 15.32 -22.80
C ILE A 210 1.77 15.00 -23.13
N LYS A 211 1.46 14.64 -24.39
CA LYS A 211 0.11 14.24 -24.78
C LYS A 211 -0.36 13.01 -24.00
N LYS A 212 0.51 12.02 -23.80
CA LYS A 212 0.19 10.82 -23.01
C LYS A 212 0.02 11.12 -21.52
N VAL A 213 0.88 11.96 -20.94
CA VAL A 213 0.72 12.43 -19.55
C VAL A 213 -0.63 13.14 -19.39
N LYS A 214 -1.00 14.04 -20.31
CA LYS A 214 -2.32 14.71 -20.31
C LYS A 214 -3.50 13.75 -20.47
N LYS A 215 -3.31 12.54 -21.00
CA LYS A 215 -4.36 11.51 -21.05
C LYS A 215 -4.55 10.81 -19.71
N VAL A 216 -3.46 10.61 -18.95
CA VAL A 216 -3.47 9.81 -17.71
C VAL A 216 -3.41 10.66 -16.43
N TYR A 217 -3.23 11.98 -16.52
CA TYR A 217 -2.99 12.84 -15.36
C TYR A 217 -4.06 12.73 -14.27
N ARG A 218 -5.33 12.48 -14.64
CA ARG A 218 -6.42 12.31 -13.68
C ARG A 218 -6.24 11.05 -12.83
N LEU A 219 -5.70 9.98 -13.44
CA LEU A 219 -5.33 8.76 -12.71
C LEU A 219 -4.12 9.00 -11.82
N GLY A 220 -3.13 9.77 -12.27
CA GLY A 220 -1.99 10.18 -11.44
C GLY A 220 -2.44 10.98 -10.22
N LEU A 221 -3.24 12.03 -10.43
CA LEU A 221 -3.80 12.85 -9.34
C LEU A 221 -4.67 12.04 -8.37
N SER A 222 -5.53 11.15 -8.90
CA SER A 222 -6.29 10.21 -8.08
C SER A 222 -5.37 9.30 -7.25
N GLY A 223 -4.26 8.81 -7.83
CA GLY A 223 -3.23 8.07 -7.13
C GLY A 223 -2.61 8.86 -5.96
N TYR A 224 -2.24 10.13 -6.20
CA TYR A 224 -1.69 11.01 -5.17
C TYR A 224 -2.68 11.27 -4.03
N LEU A 225 -3.94 11.56 -4.37
CA LEU A 225 -5.01 11.76 -3.39
C LEU A 225 -5.30 10.48 -2.60
N SER A 226 -5.30 9.33 -3.26
CA SER A 226 -5.47 8.04 -2.60
C SER A 226 -4.31 7.73 -1.63
N TYR A 227 -3.09 8.15 -1.96
CA TYR A 227 -1.95 8.06 -1.06
C TYR A 227 -2.08 8.95 0.17
N PHE A 228 -2.44 10.23 -0.01
CA PHE A 228 -2.73 11.10 1.13
C PHE A 228 -3.79 10.46 2.00
N LYS A 229 -4.86 9.92 1.42
CA LYS A 229 -5.87 9.17 2.18
C LYS A 229 -5.32 8.02 3.01
N HIS A 230 -4.36 7.26 2.50
CA HIS A 230 -3.89 6.02 3.14
C HIS A 230 -2.68 6.17 4.06
N ASN A 231 -1.87 7.22 3.88
CA ASN A 231 -0.58 7.38 4.56
C ASN A 231 -0.39 8.75 5.20
N LEU A 232 -1.40 9.63 5.17
CA LEU A 232 -1.32 10.93 5.84
C LEU A 232 -1.08 10.78 7.35
N ASP A 233 -1.60 9.73 7.96
CA ASP A 233 -1.28 9.38 9.35
C ASP A 233 0.22 9.12 9.54
N GLN A 234 0.85 8.32 8.68
CA GLN A 234 2.30 8.04 8.73
C GLN A 234 3.18 9.28 8.50
N ILE A 235 2.71 10.27 7.75
CA ILE A 235 3.43 11.53 7.52
C ILE A 235 3.41 12.41 8.77
N LEU A 236 2.29 12.41 9.48
CA LEU A 236 2.02 13.33 10.58
C LEU A 236 2.44 12.80 11.93
N MET A 237 2.26 11.50 12.18
CA MET A 237 2.58 10.90 13.47
C MET A 237 4.04 11.15 13.89
N PRO A 238 5.06 11.10 13.01
CA PRO A 238 6.43 11.46 13.37
C PRO A 238 6.62 12.91 13.81
N LEU A 239 5.74 13.83 13.39
CA LEU A 239 5.79 15.24 13.75
C LEU A 239 5.11 15.55 15.09
N ILE A 240 4.26 14.64 15.58
CA ILE A 240 3.38 14.87 16.74
C ILE A 240 3.76 13.96 17.92
N LEU A 241 4.14 12.71 17.65
CA LEU A 241 4.40 11.70 18.67
C LEU A 241 5.88 11.74 19.12
N SER A 242 6.12 11.38 20.38
CA SER A 242 7.46 11.02 20.84
C SER A 242 7.96 9.76 20.13
N ALA A 243 9.28 9.54 20.09
CA ALA A 243 9.86 8.36 19.43
C ALA A 243 9.31 7.03 19.99
N GLU A 244 9.08 6.95 21.30
CA GLU A 244 8.50 5.77 21.95
C GLU A 244 7.07 5.46 21.46
N LEU A 245 6.18 6.47 21.46
CA LEU A 245 4.81 6.33 20.95
C LEU A 245 4.77 6.10 19.44
N LEU A 246 5.72 6.69 18.70
CA LEU A 246 5.91 6.45 17.28
C LEU A 246 6.30 4.98 17.02
N GLY A 247 7.11 4.39 17.89
CA GLY A 247 7.46 2.97 17.89
C GLY A 247 6.21 2.08 18.00
N THR A 248 5.35 2.33 19.00
CA THR A 248 4.07 1.59 19.13
C THR A 248 3.20 1.77 17.90
N TYR A 249 3.04 3.01 17.44
CA TYR A 249 2.23 3.31 16.27
C TYR A 249 2.75 2.58 15.02
N ALA A 250 4.06 2.57 14.81
CA ALA A 250 4.71 1.89 13.69
C ALA A 250 4.50 0.37 13.75
N LEU A 251 4.57 -0.22 14.94
CA LEU A 251 4.31 -1.65 15.15
C LEU A 251 2.88 -2.01 14.74
N CYS A 252 1.90 -1.26 15.27
CA CYS A 252 0.50 -1.43 14.89
C CYS A 252 0.25 -1.20 13.40
N LYS A 253 0.90 -0.19 12.80
CA LYS A 253 0.77 0.11 11.37
C LYS A 253 1.38 -0.99 10.49
N ASN A 254 2.49 -1.59 10.91
CA ASN A 254 3.06 -2.74 10.20
C ASN A 254 2.11 -3.94 10.20
N ILE A 255 1.47 -4.24 11.33
CA ILE A 255 0.43 -5.28 11.42
C ILE A 255 -0.76 -4.95 10.49
N GLU A 256 -1.20 -3.68 10.52
CA GLU A 256 -2.25 -3.15 9.64
C GLU A 256 -1.90 -3.35 8.14
N LEU A 257 -0.65 -3.08 7.74
CA LEU A 257 -0.16 -3.25 6.37
C LEU A 257 -0.11 -4.73 5.95
N VAL A 258 0.32 -5.63 6.84
CA VAL A 258 0.33 -7.08 6.57
C VAL A 258 -1.10 -7.59 6.33
N ALA A 259 -2.05 -7.18 7.18
CA ALA A 259 -3.46 -7.52 7.03
C ALA A 259 -4.06 -6.93 5.73
N LYS A 260 -3.76 -5.66 5.42
CA LYS A 260 -4.17 -5.00 4.18
C LYS A 260 -3.65 -5.76 2.95
N GLN A 261 -2.38 -6.15 2.95
CA GLN A 261 -1.76 -6.91 1.86
C GLN A 261 -2.44 -8.28 1.68
N ALA A 262 -2.82 -8.96 2.77
CA ALA A 262 -3.58 -10.20 2.70
C ALA A 262 -4.93 -10.01 2.00
N ILE A 263 -5.69 -8.97 2.40
CA ILE A 263 -6.98 -8.62 1.80
C ILE A 263 -6.83 -8.31 0.30
N GLU A 264 -5.84 -7.49 -0.07
CA GLU A 264 -5.55 -7.14 -1.46
C GLU A 264 -5.19 -8.35 -2.31
N ASN A 265 -4.34 -9.23 -1.80
CA ASN A 265 -3.93 -10.41 -2.56
C ASN A 265 -5.09 -11.41 -2.78
N ILE A 266 -6.09 -11.46 -1.90
CA ILE A 266 -7.31 -12.26 -2.09
C ILE A 266 -8.22 -11.62 -3.14
N PHE A 267 -8.53 -10.32 -3.00
CA PHE A 267 -9.59 -9.69 -3.79
C PHE A 267 -9.12 -9.08 -5.10
N ASP A 268 -7.89 -8.57 -5.20
CA ASP A 268 -7.42 -7.91 -6.41
C ASP A 268 -7.47 -8.84 -7.64
N PRO A 269 -6.96 -10.09 -7.60
CA PRO A 269 -7.07 -11.02 -8.72
C PRO A 269 -8.52 -11.37 -9.08
N LEU A 270 -9.38 -11.51 -8.07
CA LEU A 270 -10.81 -11.80 -8.27
C LEU A 270 -11.51 -10.63 -8.97
N THR A 271 -11.20 -9.39 -8.59
CA THR A 271 -11.80 -8.18 -9.18
C THR A 271 -11.24 -7.85 -10.56
N GLN A 272 -10.01 -8.23 -10.89
CA GLN A 272 -9.44 -7.97 -12.23
C GLN A 272 -10.27 -8.58 -13.36
N ARG A 273 -11.01 -9.66 -13.08
CA ARG A 273 -11.93 -10.28 -14.04
C ARG A 273 -12.98 -9.29 -14.57
N PHE A 274 -13.32 -8.22 -13.85
CA PHE A 274 -14.21 -7.16 -14.36
C PHE A 274 -13.70 -6.54 -15.66
N VAL A 275 -12.38 -6.44 -15.86
CA VAL A 275 -11.78 -5.90 -17.09
C VAL A 275 -12.12 -6.77 -18.31
N LEU A 276 -12.26 -8.09 -18.13
CA LEU A 276 -12.55 -9.03 -19.21
C LEU A 276 -14.01 -9.03 -19.64
N ILE A 277 -14.92 -8.69 -18.72
CA ILE A 277 -16.39 -8.74 -18.93
C ILE A 277 -16.99 -7.34 -19.06
N LYS A 278 -16.16 -6.32 -19.30
CA LYS A 278 -16.53 -4.90 -19.19
C LYS A 278 -17.68 -4.49 -20.12
N ASP A 279 -17.87 -5.21 -21.23
CA ASP A 279 -18.89 -4.90 -22.24
C ASP A 279 -20.24 -5.60 -21.97
N ASN A 280 -20.33 -6.52 -20.98
CA ASN A 280 -21.56 -7.26 -20.68
C ASN A 280 -22.12 -6.92 -19.29
N VAL A 281 -23.05 -5.95 -19.24
CA VAL A 281 -23.66 -5.44 -18.00
C VAL A 281 -24.30 -6.54 -17.15
N ARG A 282 -24.95 -7.53 -17.76
CA ARG A 282 -25.60 -8.63 -17.04
C ARG A 282 -24.58 -9.53 -16.36
N GLU A 283 -23.51 -9.89 -17.08
CA GLU A 283 -22.44 -10.73 -16.52
C GLU A 283 -21.68 -10.00 -15.40
N ILE A 284 -21.46 -8.68 -15.54
CA ILE A 284 -20.89 -7.83 -14.48
C ILE A 284 -21.74 -7.90 -13.22
N HIS A 285 -23.06 -7.72 -13.31
CA HIS A 285 -23.96 -7.75 -12.15
C HIS A 285 -23.96 -9.11 -11.45
N GLN A 286 -24.04 -10.20 -12.22
CA GLN A 286 -23.99 -11.56 -11.67
C GLN A 286 -22.66 -11.82 -10.96
N TYR A 287 -21.54 -11.42 -11.57
CA TYR A 287 -20.21 -11.62 -11.00
C TYR A 287 -19.98 -10.75 -9.74
N LEU A 288 -20.43 -9.49 -9.77
CA LEU A 288 -20.36 -8.58 -8.63
C LEU A 288 -21.14 -9.13 -7.43
N ASN A 289 -22.36 -9.63 -7.64
CA ASN A 289 -23.17 -10.23 -6.58
C ASN A 289 -22.51 -11.48 -5.98
N LYS A 290 -21.86 -12.30 -6.82
CA LYS A 290 -21.06 -13.44 -6.35
C LYS A 290 -19.89 -12.98 -5.48
N LEU A 291 -19.11 -11.99 -5.91
CA LEU A 291 -17.99 -11.46 -5.13
C LEU A 291 -18.43 -10.80 -3.83
N LEU A 292 -19.55 -10.07 -3.82
CA LEU A 292 -20.11 -9.50 -2.59
C LEU A 292 -20.57 -10.56 -1.59
N ARG A 293 -21.02 -11.74 -2.06
CA ARG A 293 -21.33 -12.87 -1.18
C ARG A 293 -20.06 -13.45 -0.55
N VAL A 294 -18.99 -13.65 -1.34
CA VAL A 294 -17.68 -14.09 -0.83
C VAL A 294 -17.11 -13.08 0.17
N ASN A 295 -17.18 -11.78 -0.14
CA ASN A 295 -16.69 -10.73 0.76
C ASN A 295 -17.45 -10.72 2.10
N ARG A 296 -18.78 -10.88 2.08
CA ARG A 296 -19.58 -10.97 3.31
C ARG A 296 -19.20 -12.17 4.16
N PHE A 297 -18.99 -13.33 3.55
CA PHE A 297 -18.55 -14.52 4.26
C PHE A 297 -17.19 -14.31 4.95
N ILE A 298 -16.19 -13.82 4.20
CA ILE A 298 -14.85 -13.53 4.74
C ILE A 298 -14.95 -12.46 5.84
N PHE A 299 -15.75 -11.42 5.65
CA PHE A 299 -15.97 -10.37 6.66
C PHE A 299 -16.54 -10.92 7.97
N ILE A 300 -17.55 -11.80 7.93
CA ILE A 300 -18.12 -12.43 9.14
C ILE A 300 -17.08 -13.28 9.84
N LEU A 301 -16.31 -14.08 9.10
CA LEU A 301 -15.24 -14.89 9.66
C LEU A 301 -14.17 -14.02 10.33
N SER A 302 -13.73 -12.96 9.66
CA SER A 302 -12.77 -11.99 10.21
C SER A 302 -13.32 -11.29 11.44
N LEU A 303 -14.61 -10.93 11.48
CA LEU A 303 -15.25 -10.30 12.64
C LEU A 303 -15.21 -11.22 13.86
N LEU A 304 -15.58 -12.49 13.70
CA LEU A 304 -15.53 -13.49 14.78
C LEU A 304 -14.09 -13.67 15.29
N PHE A 305 -13.13 -13.79 14.38
CA PHE A 305 -11.72 -13.92 14.72
C PHE A 305 -11.18 -12.68 15.46
N SER A 306 -11.57 -11.48 15.02
CA SER A 306 -11.23 -10.23 15.68
C SER A 306 -11.79 -10.14 17.10
N ILE A 307 -13.02 -10.60 17.36
CA ILE A 307 -13.59 -10.66 18.72
C ILE A 307 -12.73 -11.56 19.61
N VAL A 308 -12.33 -12.74 19.12
CA VAL A 308 -11.45 -13.65 19.87
C VAL A 308 -10.11 -12.98 20.17
N ILE A 309 -9.46 -12.35 19.18
CA ILE A 309 -8.19 -11.65 19.41
C ILE A 309 -8.35 -10.56 20.47
N MET A 310 -9.43 -9.76 20.41
CA MET A 310 -9.65 -8.67 21.36
C MET A 310 -9.88 -9.17 22.79
N LEU A 311 -10.52 -10.32 22.97
CA LEU A 311 -10.71 -10.92 24.30
C LEU A 311 -9.41 -11.42 24.92
N PHE A 312 -8.48 -11.91 24.10
CA PHE A 312 -7.19 -12.47 24.54
C PHE A 312 -6.00 -11.54 24.26
N ILE A 313 -6.24 -10.25 24.01
CA ILE A 313 -5.19 -9.33 23.52
C ILE A 313 -4.05 -9.19 24.53
N ASN A 314 -4.36 -9.13 25.83
CA ASN A 314 -3.34 -9.00 26.88
C ASN A 314 -2.51 -10.27 27.04
N ASP A 315 -3.13 -11.44 26.92
CA ASP A 315 -2.43 -12.73 26.94
C ASP A 315 -1.53 -12.88 25.71
N ILE A 316 -2.00 -12.45 24.53
CA ILE A 316 -1.20 -12.47 23.30
C ILE A 316 0.00 -11.52 23.40
N LEU A 317 -0.22 -10.29 23.90
CA LEU A 317 0.84 -9.29 24.03
C LEU A 317 1.91 -9.71 25.05
N SER A 318 1.50 -10.34 26.15
CA SER A 318 2.42 -10.88 27.15
C SER A 318 3.19 -12.10 26.62
N LEU A 319 2.53 -13.02 25.91
CA LEU A 319 3.16 -14.17 25.26
C LEU A 319 4.24 -13.76 24.25
N ILE A 320 4.01 -12.67 23.52
CA ILE A 320 4.95 -12.14 22.53
C ILE A 320 6.03 -11.24 23.18
N GLU A 321 5.90 -10.91 24.46
CA GLU A 321 6.82 -10.05 25.23
C GLU A 321 6.96 -8.64 24.62
N ILE A 322 5.86 -8.04 24.16
CA ILE A 322 5.82 -6.66 23.61
C ILE A 322 5.01 -5.69 24.48
N SER A 323 4.80 -6.04 25.75
CA SER A 323 4.09 -5.21 26.74
C SER A 323 4.85 -3.94 27.13
N ASN A 324 6.12 -3.81 26.73
CA ASN A 324 6.92 -2.60 26.88
C ASN A 324 6.51 -1.46 25.94
N TYR A 325 5.65 -1.71 24.93
CA TYR A 325 5.15 -0.66 24.04
C TYR A 325 3.93 0.06 24.64
N PRO A 326 3.99 1.38 24.88
CA PRO A 326 2.90 2.11 25.52
C PRO A 326 1.64 2.13 24.64
N TYR A 327 0.47 1.90 25.24
CA TYR A 327 -0.85 1.89 24.58
C TYR A 327 -1.02 0.88 23.43
N ILE A 328 -0.18 -0.16 23.38
CA ILE A 328 -0.18 -1.16 22.31
C ILE A 328 -1.54 -1.87 22.16
N GLU A 329 -2.20 -2.19 23.27
CA GLU A 329 -3.52 -2.85 23.29
C GLU A 329 -4.57 -2.02 22.52
N THR A 330 -4.73 -0.75 22.90
CA THR A 330 -5.69 0.17 22.29
C THR A 330 -5.39 0.39 20.81
N LEU A 331 -4.14 0.65 20.46
CA LEU A 331 -3.75 0.93 19.06
C LEU A 331 -3.85 -0.33 18.18
N LEU A 332 -3.58 -1.51 18.72
CA LEU A 332 -3.76 -2.76 18.01
C LEU A 332 -5.25 -3.04 17.75
N GLY A 333 -6.12 -2.85 18.74
CA GLY A 333 -7.56 -2.98 18.58
C GLY A 333 -8.14 -2.05 17.50
N LEU A 334 -7.69 -0.79 17.47
CA LEU A 334 -8.06 0.16 16.41
C LEU A 334 -7.53 -0.24 15.03
N SER A 335 -6.34 -0.85 14.97
CA SER A 335 -5.76 -1.34 13.72
C SER A 335 -6.58 -2.51 13.17
N ILE A 336 -7.04 -3.42 14.04
CA ILE A 336 -7.95 -4.52 13.68
C ILE A 336 -9.28 -3.95 13.15
N PHE A 337 -9.86 -2.97 13.86
CA PHE A 337 -11.09 -2.29 13.42
C PHE A 337 -10.94 -1.64 12.02
N SER A 338 -9.85 -0.91 11.79
CA SER A 338 -9.53 -0.30 10.49
C SER A 338 -9.49 -1.33 9.37
N GLN A 339 -8.92 -2.52 9.61
CA GLN A 339 -8.85 -3.59 8.62
C GLN A 339 -10.18 -4.27 8.35
N LEU A 340 -11.04 -4.45 9.37
CA LEU A 340 -12.41 -4.91 9.17
C LEU A 340 -13.20 -3.96 8.28
N VAL A 341 -13.05 -2.65 8.52
CA VAL A 341 -13.65 -1.61 7.69
C VAL A 341 -13.13 -1.68 6.25
N TYR A 342 -11.82 -1.79 6.05
CA TYR A 342 -11.21 -1.91 4.73
C TYR A 342 -11.76 -3.13 3.96
N LEU A 343 -11.83 -4.29 4.62
CA LEU A 343 -12.39 -5.53 4.07
C LEU A 343 -13.85 -5.34 3.62
N PHE A 344 -14.67 -4.67 4.43
CA PHE A 344 -16.08 -4.42 4.13
C PHE A 344 -16.29 -3.64 2.81
N VAL A 345 -15.39 -2.68 2.52
CA VAL A 345 -15.49 -1.81 1.35
C VAL A 345 -14.68 -2.28 0.14
N LYS A 346 -13.71 -3.19 0.32
CA LYS A 346 -12.71 -3.56 -0.68
C LYS A 346 -13.27 -3.90 -2.05
N VAL A 347 -14.24 -4.81 -2.14
CA VAL A 347 -14.83 -5.23 -3.43
C VAL A 347 -15.52 -4.06 -4.14
N LYS A 348 -16.25 -3.22 -3.39
CA LYS A 348 -16.94 -2.04 -3.95
C LYS A 348 -15.94 -1.01 -4.46
N TYR A 349 -14.89 -0.77 -3.68
CA TYR A 349 -13.81 0.12 -4.03
C TYR A 349 -13.09 -0.34 -5.31
N ASN A 350 -12.68 -1.60 -5.40
CA ASN A 350 -12.05 -2.15 -6.61
C ASN A 350 -12.97 -2.07 -7.84
N TYR A 351 -14.27 -2.34 -7.68
CA TYR A 351 -15.26 -2.19 -8.75
C TYR A 351 -15.27 -0.77 -9.31
N ILE A 352 -15.34 0.24 -8.44
CA ILE A 352 -15.30 1.66 -8.83
C ILE A 352 -14.03 1.95 -9.63
N TYR A 353 -12.85 1.56 -9.14
CA TYR A 353 -11.57 1.86 -9.80
C TYR A 353 -11.38 1.17 -11.14
N LEU A 354 -11.97 0.00 -11.35
CA LEU A 354 -11.83 -0.74 -12.62
C LEU A 354 -12.87 -0.29 -13.66
N MET A 355 -14.08 0.04 -13.22
CA MET A 355 -15.21 0.25 -14.11
C MET A 355 -15.51 1.72 -14.40
N PHE A 356 -15.32 2.62 -13.42
CA PHE A 356 -15.78 4.00 -13.56
C PHE A 356 -14.86 4.84 -14.45
N ARG A 357 -15.40 5.96 -14.95
CA ARG A 357 -14.63 6.93 -15.72
C ARG A 357 -13.58 7.60 -14.83
N GLN A 358 -12.44 7.97 -15.40
CA GLN A 358 -11.34 8.60 -14.66
C GLN A 358 -11.78 9.87 -13.90
N GLU A 359 -12.74 10.62 -14.45
CA GLU A 359 -13.30 11.82 -13.81
C GLU A 359 -14.07 11.51 -12.53
N GLU A 360 -14.82 10.42 -12.49
CA GLU A 360 -15.63 10.03 -11.35
C GLU A 360 -14.75 9.50 -10.22
N ILE A 361 -13.70 8.77 -10.58
CA ILE A 361 -12.67 8.30 -9.64
C ILE A 361 -11.97 9.49 -8.99
N LEU A 362 -11.54 10.47 -9.80
CA LEU A 362 -10.92 11.68 -9.27
C LEU A 362 -11.87 12.45 -8.34
N LYS A 363 -13.15 12.60 -8.70
CA LYS A 363 -14.16 13.24 -7.84
C LYS A 363 -14.30 12.51 -6.50
N MET A 364 -14.37 11.18 -6.51
CA MET A 364 -14.43 10.38 -5.29
C MET A 364 -13.20 10.58 -4.42
N ASP A 365 -12.00 10.59 -5.00
CA ASP A 365 -10.76 10.78 -4.25
C ASP A 365 -10.58 12.20 -3.71
N VAL A 366 -11.06 13.22 -4.42
CA VAL A 366 -11.11 14.60 -3.91
C VAL A 366 -12.02 14.69 -2.68
N VAL A 367 -13.25 14.16 -2.78
CA VAL A 367 -14.19 14.15 -1.64
C VAL A 367 -13.59 13.40 -0.45
N ASN A 368 -12.97 12.25 -0.69
CA ASN A 368 -12.28 11.49 0.34
C ASN A 368 -11.16 12.27 1.02
N SER A 369 -10.29 12.88 0.22
CA SER A 369 -9.14 13.63 0.73
C SER A 369 -9.60 14.83 1.57
N LEU A 370 -10.66 15.52 1.15
CA LEU A 370 -11.25 16.60 1.93
C LEU A 370 -11.81 16.10 3.27
N MET A 371 -12.56 14.99 3.29
CA MET A 371 -13.08 14.43 4.54
C MET A 371 -11.95 14.00 5.49
N ILE A 372 -10.83 13.52 4.94
CA ILE A 372 -9.66 13.09 5.71
C ILE A 372 -8.91 14.29 6.28
N ILE A 373 -8.73 15.36 5.49
CA ILE A 373 -8.15 16.62 5.97
C ILE A 373 -9.02 17.20 7.11
N ILE A 374 -10.35 17.17 6.96
CA ILE A 374 -11.27 17.61 8.03
C ILE A 374 -11.12 16.73 9.27
N SER A 375 -11.10 15.41 9.10
CA SER A 375 -10.92 14.46 10.21
C SER A 375 -9.59 14.68 10.94
N MET A 376 -8.54 15.00 10.19
CA MET A 376 -7.23 15.34 10.72
C MET A 376 -7.26 16.65 11.51
N ILE A 377 -7.83 17.73 10.96
CA ILE A 377 -7.95 19.01 11.67
C ILE A 377 -8.69 18.80 12.99
N VAL A 378 -9.81 18.07 12.97
CA VAL A 378 -10.57 17.72 14.19
C VAL A 378 -9.70 16.94 15.17
N SER A 379 -8.92 15.97 14.69
CA SER A 379 -8.04 15.16 15.53
C SER A 379 -6.92 16.00 16.16
N ILE A 380 -6.32 16.94 15.43
CA ILE A 380 -5.29 17.86 15.95
C ILE A 380 -5.88 18.82 16.97
N LEU A 381 -7.06 19.38 16.72
CA LEU A 381 -7.74 20.27 17.66
C LEU A 381 -8.03 19.56 18.99
N ILE A 382 -8.42 18.28 18.94
CA ILE A 382 -8.64 17.47 20.15
C ILE A 382 -7.31 17.04 20.78
N ALA A 383 -6.27 16.79 19.97
CA ALA A 383 -4.92 16.46 20.43
C ALA A 383 -4.31 17.53 21.35
N THR A 384 -4.78 18.78 21.27
CA THR A 384 -4.39 19.85 22.21
C THR A 384 -4.67 19.51 23.67
N SER A 385 -5.63 18.61 23.94
CA SER A 385 -5.93 18.10 25.29
C SER A 385 -5.13 16.84 25.67
N SER A 386 -4.86 15.96 24.70
CA SER A 386 -4.03 14.76 24.85
C SER A 386 -3.62 14.25 23.48
N VAL A 387 -2.31 14.20 23.22
CA VAL A 387 -1.72 13.76 21.94
C VAL A 387 -2.18 12.34 21.57
N VAL A 388 -2.27 11.45 22.56
CA VAL A 388 -2.70 10.05 22.37
C VAL A 388 -4.16 9.97 21.93
N ASN A 389 -5.04 10.80 22.50
CA ASN A 389 -6.45 10.84 22.13
C ASN A 389 -6.64 11.32 20.69
N GLY A 390 -5.82 12.27 20.24
CA GLY A 390 -5.81 12.72 18.85
C GLY A 390 -5.43 11.60 17.87
N ALA A 391 -4.39 10.83 18.19
CA ALA A 391 -3.97 9.69 17.38
C ALA A 391 -5.03 8.57 17.32
N ILE A 392 -5.67 8.27 18.46
CA ILE A 392 -6.78 7.31 18.57
C ILE A 392 -7.96 7.75 17.71
N LEU A 393 -8.38 9.01 17.83
CA LEU A 393 -9.52 9.54 17.08
C LEU A 393 -9.28 9.48 15.57
N LEU A 394 -8.06 9.83 15.14
CA LEU A 394 -7.68 9.75 13.73
C LEU A 394 -7.82 8.32 13.18
N LYS A 395 -7.39 7.30 13.96
CA LYS A 395 -7.55 5.89 13.56
C LYS A 395 -9.00 5.44 13.45
N VAL A 396 -9.96 6.11 14.09
CA VAL A 396 -11.40 5.83 13.96
C VAL A 396 -12.03 6.60 12.80
N LEU A 397 -11.70 7.89 12.66
CA LEU A 397 -12.32 8.75 11.65
C LEU A 397 -11.89 8.38 10.21
N LEU A 398 -10.62 8.03 10.00
CA LEU A 398 -10.12 7.70 8.64
C LEU A 398 -10.86 6.49 8.02
N PRO A 399 -11.02 5.35 8.69
CA PRO A 399 -11.81 4.24 8.13
C PRO A 399 -13.28 4.60 7.89
N LEU A 400 -13.91 5.37 8.79
CA LEU A 400 -15.31 5.77 8.66
C LEU A 400 -15.55 6.66 7.44
N THR A 401 -14.68 7.64 7.22
CA THR A 401 -14.76 8.50 6.03
C THR A 401 -14.62 7.68 4.74
N MET A 402 -13.75 6.67 4.72
CA MET A 402 -13.61 5.74 3.60
C MET A 402 -14.87 4.92 3.34
N ILE A 403 -15.60 4.49 4.38
CA ILE A 403 -16.90 3.81 4.23
C ILE A 403 -17.91 4.72 3.57
N ILE A 404 -18.10 5.91 4.14
CA ILE A 404 -19.16 6.83 3.74
C ILE A 404 -19.02 7.17 2.26
N SER A 405 -17.83 7.57 1.82
CA SER A 405 -17.59 7.90 0.41
C SER A 405 -17.80 6.71 -0.51
N THR A 406 -17.22 5.55 -0.20
CA THR A 406 -17.26 4.39 -1.08
C THR A 406 -18.70 3.92 -1.26
N LEU A 407 -19.50 3.91 -0.18
CA LEU A 407 -20.91 3.54 -0.25
C LEU A 407 -21.75 4.55 -1.03
N LEU A 408 -21.52 5.86 -0.85
CA LEU A 408 -22.24 6.91 -1.58
C LEU A 408 -22.01 6.79 -3.10
N PHE A 409 -20.75 6.66 -3.52
CA PHE A 409 -20.41 6.54 -4.94
C PHE A 409 -20.87 5.20 -5.54
N PHE A 410 -20.72 4.10 -4.80
CA PHE A 410 -21.18 2.79 -5.24
C PHE A 410 -22.70 2.76 -5.45
N LYS A 411 -23.48 3.27 -4.48
CA LYS A 411 -24.95 3.31 -4.56
C LYS A 411 -25.44 4.16 -5.73
N ARG A 412 -24.79 5.31 -5.97
CA ARG A 412 -25.14 6.20 -7.09
C ARG A 412 -25.02 5.49 -8.44
N HIS A 413 -23.93 4.77 -8.68
CA HIS A 413 -23.69 4.10 -9.96
C HIS A 413 -24.56 2.86 -10.13
N TYR A 414 -24.67 2.02 -9.09
CA TYR A 414 -25.49 0.81 -9.14
C TYR A 414 -26.96 1.11 -9.46
N ASN A 415 -27.48 2.24 -8.97
CA ASN A 415 -28.83 2.69 -9.28
C ASN A 415 -28.98 3.22 -10.72
N LEU A 416 -27.93 3.83 -11.30
CA LEU A 416 -27.95 4.31 -12.68
C LEU A 416 -27.90 3.15 -13.69
N GLU A 417 -27.07 2.14 -13.42
CA GLU A 417 -26.98 0.95 -14.29
C GLU A 417 -28.28 0.14 -14.28
N ASN A 418 -28.90 -0.07 -13.11
CA ASN A 418 -30.19 -0.76 -13.04
C ASN A 418 -31.30 -0.04 -13.81
N LYS A 419 -31.35 1.30 -13.75
CA LYS A 419 -32.32 2.09 -14.51
C LYS A 419 -32.11 1.96 -16.02
N ASN A 420 -30.86 1.94 -16.48
CA ASN A 420 -30.54 1.82 -17.91
C ASN A 420 -30.68 0.38 -18.44
N SER A 421 -30.67 -0.63 -17.57
CA SER A 421 -30.89 -2.04 -17.96
C SER A 421 -32.37 -2.45 -18.06
N LEU A 422 -33.26 -1.60 -17.58
CA LEU A 422 -34.73 -1.76 -17.61
C LEU A 422 -35.39 -0.96 -18.75
N LEU A 423 -34.60 -0.16 -19.47
CA LEU A 423 -34.94 0.51 -20.73
C LEU A 423 -34.33 -0.28 -21.88
#